data_AF-A0A2U3KLQ7-F1
#
_entry.id   AF-A0A2U3KLQ7-F1
#
_cell.length_a   1.000
_cell.length_b   1.000
_cell.length_c   1.000
_cell.angle_alpha   90.00
_cell.angle_beta   90.00
_cell.angle_gamma   90.00
#
_symmetry.space_group_name_H-M   'P 1'
#
loop_
_entity.id
_entity.type
_entity.pdbx_description
1 polymer ?
#
loop_
_entity_poly.entity_id
_entity_poly.type
_entity_poly.pdbx_seq_one_letter_code
_entity_poly.pdbx_strand_id
1 'polypeptide(L)'
;MQCHTNCFLSFEATGQVLAEAIQGYFAKVGVTVKIDSYDWTTYKAKVKEGDYDIAFYGWTGDNGDPDNFMNLLADKDPTMNIALYNNDQFKSLIAQGLATPAGDSRNVIYTQLEKIAATDAPWLPISHAQTLCAYRPNVQNFYYHMTGITPFAGVSKK
;
A
#
# COMPACT_ATOMS: atom_id res chain seq x y z
N MET A 1 14.98 15.40 -7.31
CA MET A 1 13.98 14.37 -7.02
C MET A 1 13.76 14.31 -5.52
N GLN A 2 12.58 14.67 -5.03
CA GLN A 2 12.19 14.59 -3.62
C GLN A 2 11.48 13.25 -3.37
N CYS A 3 12.01 12.48 -2.43
CA CYS A 3 11.47 11.20 -2.03
C CYS A 3 10.95 11.29 -0.59
N HIS A 4 9.63 11.18 -0.42
CA HIS A 4 9.00 11.22 0.88
C HIS A 4 8.95 9.81 1.50
N THR A 5 9.35 9.69 2.77
CA THR A 5 9.34 8.42 3.51
C THR A 5 8.46 8.49 4.76
N ASN A 6 7.39 7.70 4.78
CA ASN A 6 6.79 7.19 6.02
C ASN A 6 5.88 5.99 5.71
N CYS A 7 6.15 4.83 6.32
CA CYS A 7 5.39 3.61 6.08
C CYS A 7 4.70 3.19 7.39
N PHE A 8 3.49 3.71 7.61
CA PHE A 8 2.71 3.38 8.81
C PHE A 8 1.82 2.16 8.52
N LEU A 9 2.34 0.99 8.89
CA LEU A 9 1.64 -0.27 9.21
C LEU A 9 2.71 -1.36 9.45
N SER A 10 3.27 -1.50 10.65
CA SER A 10 4.34 -2.49 10.97
C SER A 10 5.68 -2.39 10.21
N PHE A 11 5.85 -1.41 9.31
CA PHE A 11 7.06 -1.22 8.48
C PHE A 11 8.07 -0.21 9.06
N GLU A 12 7.87 0.27 10.29
CA GLU A 12 8.61 1.40 10.88
C GLU A 12 10.12 1.18 11.02
N ALA A 13 10.61 -0.07 11.10
CA ALA A 13 12.05 -0.32 11.25
C ALA A 13 12.84 -0.25 9.93
N THR A 14 12.19 -0.15 8.76
CA THR A 14 12.86 -0.33 7.46
C THR A 14 12.71 0.82 6.47
N GLY A 15 11.78 1.77 6.68
CA GLY A 15 11.49 2.81 5.69
C GLY A 15 12.70 3.68 5.32
N GLN A 16 13.44 4.18 6.32
CA GLN A 16 14.64 5.00 6.09
C GLN A 16 15.76 4.20 5.42
N VAL A 17 16.04 2.99 5.92
CA VAL A 17 17.09 2.11 5.36
C VAL A 17 16.78 1.73 3.91
N LEU A 18 15.51 1.45 3.60
CA LEU A 18 15.05 1.15 2.24
C LEU A 18 15.21 2.38 1.33
N ALA A 19 14.86 3.57 1.81
CA ALA A 19 15.01 4.81 1.07
C ALA A 19 16.49 5.13 0.77
N GLU A 20 17.38 4.92 1.74
CA GLU A 20 18.83 5.08 1.56
C GLU A 20 19.39 4.07 0.56
N ALA A 21 18.93 2.81 0.60
CA ALA A 21 19.32 1.80 -0.39
C ALA A 21 18.88 2.19 -1.81
N ILE A 22 17.64 2.67 -1.95
CA ILE A 22 17.08 3.13 -3.23
C ILE A 22 17.79 4.39 -3.73
N GLN A 23 18.09 5.35 -2.85
CA GLN A 23 18.93 6.51 -3.17
C GLN A 23 20.29 6.06 -3.73
N GLY A 24 20.91 5.04 -3.12
CA GLY A 24 22.14 4.42 -3.62
C GLY A 24 21.99 3.80 -5.02
N TYR A 25 20.85 3.16 -5.32
CA TYR A 25 20.58 2.64 -6.67
C TYR A 25 20.41 3.74 -7.71
N PHE A 26 19.70 4.82 -7.38
CA PHE A 26 19.57 5.98 -8.25
C PHE A 26 20.91 6.67 -8.51
N ALA A 27 21.77 6.78 -7.48
CA ALA A 27 23.09 7.38 -7.64
C ALA A 27 23.97 6.61 -8.64
N LYS A 28 23.86 5.27 -8.69
CA LYS A 28 24.60 4.43 -9.66
C LYS A 28 24.21 4.69 -11.11
N VAL A 29 23.01 5.21 -11.36
CA VAL A 29 22.53 5.58 -12.69
C VAL A 29 22.54 7.10 -12.92
N GLY A 30 23.22 7.86 -12.05
CA GLY A 30 23.40 9.31 -12.19
C GLY A 30 22.21 10.16 -11.74
N VAL A 31 21.23 9.58 -11.04
CA VAL A 31 20.07 10.32 -10.50
C VAL A 31 20.33 10.69 -9.04
N THR A 32 20.19 11.99 -8.73
CA THR A 32 20.31 12.49 -7.35
C THR A 32 18.93 12.57 -6.71
N VAL A 33 18.76 11.85 -5.60
CA VAL A 33 17.51 11.80 -4.82
C VAL A 33 17.76 12.40 -3.44
N LYS A 34 16.87 13.30 -3.01
CA LYS A 34 16.82 13.82 -1.64
C LYS A 34 15.74 13.07 -0.88
N ILE A 35 16.07 12.56 0.30
CA ILE A 35 15.12 11.89 1.19
C ILE A 35 14.57 12.92 2.15
N ASP A 36 13.25 13.06 2.19
CA ASP A 36 12.53 13.89 3.13
C ASP A 36 11.67 12.99 4.03
N SER A 37 11.95 13.01 5.34
CA SER A 37 11.28 12.17 6.33
C SER A 37 10.41 13.02 7.25
N TYR A 38 9.19 12.56 7.50
CA TYR A 38 8.18 13.27 8.28
C TYR A 38 7.49 12.30 9.25
N ASP A 39 6.93 12.81 10.35
CA ASP A 39 5.95 12.03 11.13
C ASP A 39 4.70 11.73 10.28
N TRP A 40 3.91 10.72 10.66
CA TRP A 40 2.83 10.21 9.80
C TRP A 40 1.75 11.26 9.49
N THR A 41 1.49 12.15 10.43
CA THR A 41 0.46 13.19 10.26
C THR A 41 0.93 14.19 9.22
N THR A 42 2.16 14.67 9.36
CA THR A 42 2.79 15.56 8.38
C THR A 42 2.97 14.88 7.02
N TYR A 43 3.38 13.61 7.01
CA TYR A 43 3.53 12.83 5.78
C TYR A 43 2.24 12.76 4.97
N LYS A 44 1.11 12.42 5.60
CA LYS A 44 -0.19 12.38 4.92
C LYS A 44 -0.62 13.75 4.41
N ALA A 45 -0.33 14.83 5.14
CA ALA A 45 -0.59 16.18 4.67
C ALA A 45 0.23 16.50 3.40
N LYS A 46 1.52 16.13 3.39
CA LYS A 46 2.42 16.29 2.23
C LYS A 46 2.00 15.45 1.04
N VAL A 47 1.60 14.19 1.26
CA VAL A 47 1.04 13.34 0.20
C VAL A 47 -0.23 13.95 -0.37
N LYS A 48 -1.09 14.51 0.47
CA LYS A 48 -2.32 15.18 0.03
C LYS A 48 -2.05 16.43 -0.82
N GLU A 49 -0.96 17.15 -0.56
CA GLU A 49 -0.50 18.27 -1.38
C GLU A 49 -0.03 17.81 -2.77
N GLY A 50 0.37 16.55 -2.93
CA GLY A 50 0.86 15.99 -4.20
C GLY A 50 2.25 16.47 -4.60
N ASP A 51 2.96 17.18 -3.71
CA ASP A 51 4.29 17.74 -3.96
C ASP A 51 5.38 16.72 -3.58
N TYR A 52 5.52 15.66 -4.39
CA TYR A 52 6.58 14.66 -4.28
C TYR A 52 6.83 13.99 -5.63
N ASP A 53 8.07 13.52 -5.84
CA ASP A 53 8.40 12.73 -7.02
C ASP A 53 8.25 11.23 -6.74
N ILE A 54 8.62 10.80 -5.52
CA ILE A 54 8.54 9.41 -5.06
C ILE A 54 7.99 9.40 -3.64
N ALA A 55 7.01 8.55 -3.36
CA ALA A 55 6.47 8.34 -2.02
C ALA A 55 6.51 6.85 -1.66
N PHE A 56 7.07 6.53 -0.49
CA PHE A 56 6.99 5.17 0.05
C PHE A 56 5.66 4.97 0.74
N TYR A 57 4.94 3.93 0.37
CA TYR A 57 3.65 3.63 0.99
C TYR A 57 3.42 2.13 1.10
N GLY A 58 2.55 1.78 2.04
CA GLY A 58 2.08 0.41 2.26
C GLY A 58 0.57 0.38 2.36
N TRP A 59 -0.02 -0.75 1.95
CA TRP A 59 -1.44 -1.01 2.09
C TRP A 59 -1.66 -2.38 2.73
N THR A 60 -2.66 -2.47 3.60
CA THR A 60 -3.16 -3.74 4.14
C THR A 60 -4.59 -3.92 3.66
N GLY A 61 -4.90 -5.08 3.11
CA GLY A 61 -6.23 -5.35 2.58
C GLY A 61 -7.28 -5.36 3.69
N ASP A 62 -8.38 -4.62 3.50
CA ASP A 62 -9.40 -4.46 4.54
C ASP A 62 -10.50 -5.53 4.50
N ASN A 63 -10.74 -6.11 3.32
CA ASN A 63 -11.87 -7.01 3.07
C ASN A 63 -11.49 -8.33 2.37
N GLY A 64 -10.23 -8.48 1.94
CA GLY A 64 -9.74 -9.64 1.19
C GLY A 64 -10.17 -9.68 -0.28
N ASP A 65 -10.80 -8.62 -0.80
CA ASP A 65 -11.21 -8.51 -2.19
C ASP A 65 -10.14 -7.72 -2.98
N PRO A 66 -9.78 -8.15 -4.21
CA PRO A 66 -8.83 -7.42 -5.06
C PRO A 66 -9.26 -5.98 -5.36
N ASP A 67 -10.55 -5.65 -5.25
CA ASP A 67 -11.04 -4.27 -5.36
C ASP A 67 -10.32 -3.32 -4.41
N ASN A 68 -10.11 -3.74 -3.16
CA ASN A 68 -9.56 -2.89 -2.11
C ASN A 68 -8.11 -2.47 -2.41
N PHE A 69 -7.38 -3.23 -3.23
CA PHE A 69 -6.05 -2.85 -3.71
C PHE A 69 -6.14 -2.05 -5.02
N MET A 70 -6.80 -2.59 -6.04
CA MET A 70 -6.75 -1.98 -7.38
C MET A 70 -7.53 -0.66 -7.45
N ASN A 71 -8.55 -0.47 -6.61
CA ASN A 71 -9.31 0.78 -6.56
C ASN A 71 -8.48 1.96 -6.05
N LEU A 72 -7.36 1.74 -5.36
CA LEU A 72 -6.46 2.82 -4.91
C LEU A 72 -5.98 3.68 -6.10
N LEU A 73 -5.68 3.07 -7.25
CA LEU A 73 -5.26 3.79 -8.46
C LEU A 73 -6.41 4.52 -9.18
N ALA A 74 -7.67 4.22 -8.83
CA ALA A 74 -8.85 4.86 -9.39
C ALA A 74 -9.45 5.93 -8.46
N ASP A 75 -9.02 5.97 -7.20
CA ASP A 75 -9.53 6.90 -6.20
C ASP A 75 -9.18 8.36 -6.55
N LYS A 76 -10.04 9.28 -6.11
CA LYS A 76 -9.87 10.72 -6.28
C LYS A 76 -9.09 11.36 -5.14
N ASP A 77 -9.06 10.74 -3.97
CA ASP A 77 -8.28 11.21 -2.84
C ASP A 77 -6.79 10.87 -3.05
N PRO A 78 -5.89 11.87 -3.14
CA PRO A 78 -4.45 11.64 -3.29
C PRO A 78 -3.84 10.80 -2.16
N THR A 79 -4.47 10.79 -0.98
CA THR A 79 -4.01 9.97 0.16
C THR A 79 -4.32 8.49 -0.01
N MET A 80 -5.23 8.15 -0.93
CA MET A 80 -5.52 6.77 -1.35
C MET A 80 -4.78 6.47 -2.66
N ASN A 81 -4.85 7.39 -3.63
CA ASN A 81 -4.15 7.32 -4.91
C ASN A 81 -2.82 8.05 -4.87
N ILE A 82 -1.86 7.50 -4.14
CA ILE A 82 -0.54 8.14 -3.95
C ILE A 82 0.30 8.12 -5.23
N ALA A 83 -0.02 7.26 -6.19
CA ALA A 83 0.60 7.33 -7.51
C ALA A 83 0.11 8.55 -8.33
N LEU A 84 -0.94 9.24 -7.86
CA LEU A 84 -1.66 10.29 -8.60
C LEU A 84 -2.07 9.80 -10.01
N TYR A 85 -2.32 8.50 -10.13
CA TYR A 85 -2.54 7.85 -11.41
C TYR A 85 -3.93 8.17 -11.94
N ASN A 86 -4.03 8.47 -13.23
CA ASN A 86 -5.28 8.85 -13.87
C ASN A 86 -5.36 8.24 -15.27
N ASN A 87 -6.06 7.11 -15.38
CA ASN A 87 -6.29 6.43 -16.65
C ASN A 87 -7.77 6.03 -16.77
N ASP A 88 -8.42 6.50 -17.84
CA ASP A 88 -9.87 6.30 -18.05
C ASP A 88 -10.22 4.83 -18.31
N GLN A 89 -9.36 4.09 -19.02
CA GLN A 89 -9.54 2.66 -19.25
C GLN A 89 -9.44 1.88 -17.93
N PHE A 90 -8.46 2.21 -17.09
CA PHE A 90 -8.30 1.59 -15.77
C PHE A 90 -9.53 1.83 -14.90
N LYS A 91 -10.01 3.08 -14.82
CA LYS A 91 -11.23 3.45 -14.08
C LYS A 91 -12.47 2.73 -14.58
N SER A 92 -12.61 2.59 -15.90
CA SER A 92 -13.72 1.84 -16.51
C SER A 92 -13.69 0.36 -16.12
N LEU A 93 -12.52 -0.27 -16.12
CA LEU A 93 -12.36 -1.66 -15.72
C LEU A 93 -12.62 -1.86 -14.22
N ILE A 94 -12.20 -0.93 -13.37
CA ILE A 94 -12.55 -0.96 -11.93
C ILE A 94 -14.06 -0.92 -11.74
N ALA A 95 -14.76 0.01 -12.41
CA ALA A 95 -16.21 0.10 -12.33
C ALA A 95 -16.91 -1.20 -12.78
N GLN A 96 -16.41 -1.85 -13.83
CA GLN A 96 -16.90 -3.15 -14.28
C GLN A 96 -16.63 -4.26 -13.25
N GLY A 97 -15.43 -4.28 -12.64
CA GLY A 97 -15.06 -5.23 -11.61
C GLY A 97 -15.97 -5.14 -10.38
N LEU A 98 -16.26 -3.93 -9.93
CA LEU A 98 -17.17 -3.65 -8.80
C LEU A 98 -18.62 -4.08 -9.08
N ALA A 99 -19.08 -3.99 -10.32
CA ALA A 99 -20.41 -4.41 -10.73
C ALA A 99 -20.53 -5.93 -11.00
N THR A 100 -19.40 -6.63 -11.13
CA THR A 100 -19.37 -8.07 -11.45
C THR A 100 -19.29 -8.89 -10.16
N PRO A 101 -20.14 -9.91 -9.96
CA PRO A 101 -20.03 -10.81 -8.81
C PRO A 101 -18.69 -11.56 -8.78
N ALA A 102 -18.26 -11.98 -7.59
CA ALA A 102 -17.06 -12.79 -7.43
C ALA A 102 -17.14 -14.10 -8.25
N GLY A 103 -16.08 -14.39 -8.99
CA GLY A 103 -15.98 -15.55 -9.88
C GLY A 103 -15.02 -15.29 -11.05
N ASP A 104 -14.95 -16.24 -11.97
CA ASP A 104 -13.96 -16.24 -13.06
C ASP A 104 -14.05 -14.98 -13.94
N SER A 105 -15.25 -14.51 -14.26
CA SER A 105 -15.44 -13.28 -15.04
C SER A 105 -14.81 -12.07 -14.37
N ARG A 106 -14.94 -11.95 -13.04
CA ARG A 106 -14.33 -10.87 -12.26
C ARG A 106 -12.82 -11.02 -12.19
N ASN A 107 -12.31 -12.24 -12.07
CA ASN A 107 -10.88 -12.52 -12.08
C ASN A 107 -10.21 -12.09 -13.39
N VAL A 108 -10.88 -12.28 -14.54
CA VAL A 108 -10.37 -11.78 -15.83
C VAL A 108 -10.23 -10.26 -15.83
N ILE A 109 -11.20 -9.53 -15.27
CA ILE A 109 -11.16 -8.06 -15.16
C ILE A 109 -9.98 -7.62 -14.30
N TYR A 110 -9.82 -8.18 -13.09
CA TYR A 110 -8.71 -7.81 -12.20
C TYR A 110 -7.34 -8.22 -12.76
N THR A 111 -7.25 -9.35 -13.47
CA THR A 111 -6.03 -9.71 -14.20
C THR A 111 -5.66 -8.66 -15.26
N GLN A 112 -6.67 -8.08 -15.94
CA GLN A 112 -6.42 -7.02 -16.91
C GLN A 112 -5.99 -5.71 -16.22
N LEU A 113 -6.57 -5.38 -15.07
CA LEU A 113 -6.16 -4.24 -14.24
C LEU A 113 -4.70 -4.38 -13.80
N GLU A 114 -4.31 -5.55 -13.31
CA GLU A 114 -2.93 -5.86 -12.92
C GLU A 114 -1.96 -5.72 -14.09
N LYS A 115 -2.34 -6.16 -15.30
CA LYS A 115 -1.52 -5.98 -16.51
C LYS A 115 -1.33 -4.52 -16.88
N ILE A 116 -2.39 -3.70 -16.77
CA ILE A 116 -2.29 -2.26 -17.03
C ILE A 116 -1.38 -1.61 -16.00
N ALA A 117 -1.56 -1.91 -14.71
CA ALA A 117 -0.70 -1.39 -13.65
C ALA A 117 0.76 -1.85 -13.83
N ALA A 118 1.02 -3.09 -14.23
CA ALA A 118 2.38 -3.57 -14.50
C ALA A 118 3.02 -2.90 -15.74
N THR A 119 2.22 -2.55 -16.75
CA THR A 119 2.69 -1.90 -17.98
C THR A 119 2.98 -0.41 -17.75
N ASP A 120 2.06 0.28 -17.09
CA ASP A 120 2.17 1.72 -16.83
C ASP A 120 3.10 2.02 -15.65
N ALA A 121 3.37 1.02 -14.81
CA ALA A 121 4.21 1.09 -13.63
C ALA A 121 3.93 2.30 -12.70
N PRO A 122 2.66 2.61 -12.35
CA PRO A 122 2.37 3.68 -11.39
C PRO A 122 2.86 3.32 -9.97
N TRP A 123 3.10 2.03 -9.73
CA TRP A 123 3.72 1.50 -8.52
C TRP A 123 4.94 0.67 -8.86
N LEU A 124 5.87 0.65 -7.91
CA LEU A 124 6.94 -0.34 -7.85
C LEU A 124 6.73 -1.22 -6.61
N PRO A 125 6.07 -2.39 -6.72
CA PRO A 125 5.88 -3.28 -5.58
C PRO A 125 7.23 -3.81 -5.08
N ILE A 126 7.53 -3.57 -3.80
CA ILE A 126 8.82 -3.95 -3.19
C ILE A 126 8.72 -5.27 -2.43
N SER A 127 7.68 -5.45 -1.61
CA SER A 127 7.51 -6.64 -0.78
C SER A 127 6.08 -6.81 -0.27
N HIS A 128 5.73 -8.04 0.12
CA HIS A 128 4.58 -8.35 0.95
C HIS A 128 5.10 -8.81 2.32
N ALA A 129 4.80 -8.06 3.39
CA ALA A 129 5.33 -8.39 4.71
C ALA A 129 4.64 -9.60 5.34
N GLN A 130 5.43 -10.40 6.03
CA GLN A 130 4.90 -11.38 6.98
C GLN A 130 4.55 -10.65 8.28
N THR A 131 3.34 -10.87 8.77
CA THR A 131 3.00 -10.36 10.09
C THR A 131 3.43 -11.33 11.18
N LEU A 132 4.17 -10.83 12.16
CA LEU A 132 4.51 -11.56 13.38
C LEU A 132 3.60 -11.10 14.52
N CYS A 133 3.05 -12.07 15.25
CA CYS A 133 2.26 -11.79 16.45
C CYS A 133 2.82 -12.59 17.62
N ALA A 134 3.07 -11.91 18.75
CA ALA A 134 3.54 -12.51 19.98
C ALA A 134 2.55 -12.24 21.11
N TYR A 135 2.18 -13.28 21.85
CA TYR A 135 1.33 -13.18 23.03
C TYR A 135 1.80 -14.14 24.12
N ARG A 136 1.46 -13.84 25.37
CA ARG A 136 1.90 -14.67 26.52
C ARG A 136 1.20 -16.03 26.50
N PRO A 137 1.85 -17.11 26.98
CA PRO A 137 1.23 -18.44 27.03
C PRO A 137 -0.08 -18.53 27.83
N ASN A 138 -0.33 -17.58 28.74
CA ASN A 138 -1.56 -17.54 29.53
C ASN A 138 -2.72 -16.75 28.89
N VAL A 139 -2.52 -16.19 27.70
CA VAL A 139 -3.59 -15.55 26.91
C VAL A 139 -4.40 -16.63 26.21
N GLN A 140 -5.73 -16.56 26.33
CA GLN A 140 -6.66 -17.49 25.70
C GLN A 140 -7.58 -16.76 24.72
N ASN A 141 -8.03 -17.50 23.70
CA ASN A 141 -8.98 -17.06 22.66
C ASN A 141 -8.50 -15.85 21.83
N PHE A 142 -7.21 -15.57 21.84
CA PHE A 142 -6.62 -14.58 20.96
C PHE A 142 -6.43 -15.16 19.55
N TYR A 143 -6.80 -14.38 18.53
CA TYR A 143 -6.47 -14.65 17.14
C TYR A 143 -6.00 -13.37 16.48
N TYR A 144 -5.08 -13.50 15.53
CA TYR A 144 -4.63 -12.39 14.69
C TYR A 144 -5.47 -12.34 13.42
N HIS A 145 -6.07 -11.19 13.11
CA HIS A 145 -6.88 -11.04 11.90
C HIS A 145 -6.01 -10.59 10.71
N MET A 146 -6.26 -11.14 9.51
CA MET A 146 -5.44 -10.89 8.32
C MET A 146 -5.49 -9.43 7.84
N THR A 147 -6.53 -8.67 8.21
CA THR A 147 -6.65 -7.24 7.89
C THR A 147 -5.85 -6.34 8.85
N GLY A 148 -5.05 -6.91 9.75
CA GLY A 148 -4.26 -6.16 10.73
C GLY A 148 -5.03 -5.70 11.97
N ILE A 149 -6.35 -5.85 11.99
CA ILE A 149 -7.17 -5.54 13.16
C ILE A 149 -6.88 -6.56 14.27
N THR A 150 -6.73 -6.08 15.51
CA THR A 150 -6.48 -6.94 16.68
C THR A 150 -7.69 -6.89 17.61
N PRO A 151 -8.71 -7.75 17.40
CA PRO A 151 -9.87 -7.79 18.27
C PRO A 151 -9.51 -8.41 19.62
N PHE A 152 -9.81 -7.70 20.71
CA PHE A 152 -9.67 -8.21 22.08
C PHE A 152 -10.97 -8.77 22.67
N ALA A 153 -12.07 -8.70 21.93
CA ALA A 153 -13.33 -9.26 22.37
C ALA A 153 -13.19 -10.78 22.59
N GLY A 154 -13.59 -11.26 23.77
CA GLY A 154 -13.47 -12.68 24.14
C GLY A 154 -12.06 -13.14 24.57
N VAL A 155 -11.06 -12.27 24.47
CA VAL A 155 -9.69 -12.57 24.91
C VAL A 155 -9.62 -12.48 26.44
N SER A 156 -9.04 -13.51 27.06
CA SER A 156 -8.88 -13.57 28.51
C SER A 156 -7.47 -13.98 28.91
N LYS A 157 -7.16 -13.82 30.20
CA LYS A 157 -5.92 -14.30 30.82
C LYS A 157 -6.28 -15.35 31.85
N LYS A 158 -5.58 -16.48 31.82
CA LYS A 158 -5.59 -17.47 32.90
C LYS A 158 -4.71 -17.00 34.05
#